data_AF-A0A3B8USP4-F1
#
_entry.id   AF-A0A3B8USP4-F1
#
_cell.length_a   1.000
_cell.length_b   1.000
_cell.length_c   1.000
_cell.angle_alpha   90.00
_cell.angle_beta   90.00
_cell.angle_gamma   90.00
#
_symmetry.space_group_name_H-M   'P 1'
#
loop_
_entity.id
_entity.type
_entity.pdbx_description
1 polymer ?
#
loop_
_entity_poly.entity_id
_entity_poly.type
_entity_poly.pdbx_seq_one_letter_code
_entity_poly.pdbx_strand_id
1 'polypeptide(L)'
;MNTNVYKEPVKLIALDLDRTTLKSDGHISKANRQAVEYAISKGIHVCIASGRAFDTLPSEVVTIPGIEYAITSNGAAVYEIKDKKCLNSYVLKESSVAGIINNTVGYPVTYEAFIRGKAYASKEYMADPVKFGATPKAIEYVRSTRTLQEDIVSFIYEHKHELDSIDIVLDDDELKNRIIKELYEKDPDIYITSSVKQLIEISYKDAGKKSGV
;
A
#
# COMPACT_ATOMS: atom_id res chain seq x y z
N MET A 1 19.94 15.34 25.12
CA MET A 1 19.57 13.97 24.67
C MET A 1 18.22 13.65 25.27
N ASN A 2 17.19 13.49 24.44
CA ASN A 2 15.83 13.19 24.91
C ASN A 2 15.77 11.69 25.23
N THR A 3 16.03 11.32 26.48
CA THR A 3 15.88 9.94 26.94
C THR A 3 14.42 9.72 27.33
N ASN A 4 13.54 9.59 26.33
CA ASN A 4 12.28 8.89 26.54
C ASN A 4 12.62 7.41 26.76
N VAL A 5 12.96 7.06 27.99
CA VAL A 5 13.09 5.66 28.40
C VAL A 5 11.67 5.14 28.50
N TYR A 6 11.28 4.29 27.55
CA TYR A 6 10.02 3.57 27.63
C TYR A 6 9.96 2.82 28.97
N LYS A 7 8.85 2.99 29.71
CA LYS A 7 8.65 2.35 31.03
C LYS A 7 8.68 0.82 30.95
N GLU A 8 8.38 0.26 29.78
CA GLU A 8 8.45 -1.17 29.49
C GLU A 8 9.40 -1.42 28.31
N PRO A 9 10.09 -2.58 28.28
CA PRO A 9 10.97 -2.93 27.17
C PRO A 9 10.17 -3.06 25.86
N VAL A 10 10.70 -2.49 24.78
CA VAL A 10 10.15 -2.63 23.43
C VAL A 10 10.17 -4.10 23.02
N LYS A 11 9.03 -4.64 22.58
CA LYS A 11 8.89 -6.04 22.14
C LYS A 11 8.69 -6.18 20.63
N LEU A 12 8.21 -5.13 19.96
CA LEU A 12 7.90 -5.13 18.53
C LEU A 12 8.30 -3.78 17.92
N ILE A 13 8.91 -3.83 16.74
CA ILE A 13 9.14 -2.68 15.86
C ILE A 13 8.44 -2.96 14.53
N ALA A 14 7.43 -2.15 14.21
CA ALA A 14 6.78 -2.15 12.90
C ALA A 14 7.45 -1.11 11.99
N LEU A 15 8.03 -1.58 10.89
CA LEU A 15 8.81 -0.77 9.97
C LEU A 15 7.96 -0.25 8.82
N ASP A 16 7.69 1.05 8.80
CA ASP A 16 7.29 1.70 7.56
C ASP A 16 8.46 1.71 6.55
N LEU A 17 8.16 1.57 5.26
CA LEU A 17 9.18 1.40 4.22
C LEU A 17 9.52 2.70 3.52
N ASP A 18 8.63 3.17 2.67
CA ASP A 18 8.87 4.33 1.80
C ASP A 18 9.10 5.60 2.61
N ARG A 19 10.22 6.28 2.34
CA ARG A 19 10.67 7.49 3.06
C ARG A 19 10.94 7.29 4.57
N THR A 20 10.96 6.04 5.04
CA THR A 20 11.25 5.69 6.43
C THR A 20 12.44 4.72 6.52
N THR A 21 12.23 3.44 6.20
CA THR A 21 13.30 2.42 6.22
C THR A 21 14.13 2.44 4.94
N LEU A 22 13.50 2.75 3.81
CA LEU A 22 14.13 2.82 2.50
C LEU A 22 14.63 4.24 2.21
N LYS A 23 15.75 4.32 1.49
CA LYS A 23 16.21 5.56 0.86
C LYS A 23 15.26 5.96 -0.28
N SER A 24 15.48 7.16 -0.81
CA SER A 24 14.71 7.68 -1.96
C SER A 24 14.90 6.91 -3.28
N ASP A 25 15.90 6.02 -3.35
CA ASP A 25 16.13 5.09 -4.46
C ASP A 25 15.43 3.73 -4.26
N GLY A 26 14.66 3.55 -3.17
CA GLY A 26 13.94 2.31 -2.90
C GLY A 26 14.78 1.22 -2.21
N HIS A 27 16.05 1.47 -1.91
CA HIS A 27 16.95 0.50 -1.27
C HIS A 27 17.11 0.77 0.23
N ILE A 28 17.34 -0.29 1.01
CA ILE A 28 17.67 -0.15 2.43
C ILE A 28 19.15 0.26 2.59
N SER A 29 19.44 1.21 3.49
CA SER A 29 20.82 1.58 3.78
C SER A 29 21.53 0.51 4.62
N LYS A 30 22.85 0.41 4.52
CA LYS A 30 23.65 -0.48 5.39
C LYS A 30 23.39 -0.20 6.88
N ALA A 31 23.30 1.08 7.25
CA ALA A 31 23.04 1.49 8.62
C ALA A 31 21.65 1.03 9.11
N ASN A 32 20.60 1.20 8.29
CA ASN A 32 19.24 0.76 8.64
C ASN A 32 19.17 -0.77 8.75
N ARG A 33 19.80 -1.49 7.81
CA ARG A 33 19.87 -2.96 7.87
C ARG A 33 20.53 -3.45 9.15
N GLN A 34 21.68 -2.87 9.51
CA GLN A 34 22.38 -3.20 10.75
C GLN A 34 21.55 -2.88 12.00
N ALA A 35 20.79 -1.79 12.01
CA ALA A 35 19.92 -1.44 13.12
C ALA A 35 18.78 -2.45 13.30
N VAL A 36 18.18 -2.89 12.19
CA VAL A 36 17.14 -3.93 12.19
C VAL A 36 17.69 -5.27 12.70
N GLU A 37 18.82 -5.72 12.15
CA GLU A 37 19.48 -6.96 12.59
C GLU A 37 19.87 -6.90 14.07
N TYR A 38 20.33 -5.73 14.54
CA TYR A 38 20.64 -5.53 15.95
C TYR A 38 19.40 -5.65 16.84
N ALA A 39 18.26 -5.05 16.47
CA ALA A 39 17.02 -5.18 17.23
C ALA A 39 16.56 -6.65 17.33
N ILE A 40 16.60 -7.37 16.21
CA ILE A 40 16.29 -8.81 16.14
C ILE A 40 17.23 -9.60 17.06
N SER A 41 18.54 -9.31 17.06
CA SER A 41 19.51 -9.97 17.93
C SER A 41 19.29 -9.73 19.43
N LYS A 42 18.51 -8.69 19.78
CA LYS A 42 18.08 -8.40 21.15
C LYS A 42 16.74 -9.02 21.52
N GLY A 43 16.17 -9.86 20.66
CA GLY A 43 14.88 -10.52 20.88
C GLY A 43 13.67 -9.63 20.66
N ILE A 44 13.85 -8.50 19.95
CA ILE A 44 12.73 -7.63 19.56
C ILE A 44 12.18 -8.17 18.24
N HIS A 45 10.87 -8.42 18.17
CA HIS A 45 10.22 -8.77 16.91
C HIS A 45 10.24 -7.58 15.96
N VAL A 46 10.47 -7.84 14.68
CA VAL A 46 10.43 -6.81 13.64
C VAL A 46 9.49 -7.26 12.55
N CYS A 47 8.54 -6.40 12.17
CA CYS A 47 7.62 -6.64 11.06
C CYS A 47 7.63 -5.46 10.09
N ILE A 48 7.20 -5.70 8.85
CA ILE A 48 7.00 -4.67 7.84
C ILE A 48 5.59 -4.08 8.00
N ALA A 49 5.44 -2.76 7.85
CA ALA A 49 4.15 -2.08 7.82
C ALA A 49 4.09 -1.08 6.66
N SER A 50 3.65 -1.53 5.49
CA SER A 50 3.76 -0.78 4.23
C SER A 50 2.40 -0.56 3.55
N GLY A 51 2.32 0.51 2.75
CA GLY A 51 1.24 0.72 1.79
C GLY A 51 1.36 -0.19 0.56
N ARG A 52 2.53 -0.79 0.35
CA ARG A 52 2.81 -1.70 -0.77
C ARG A 52 2.03 -3.01 -0.64
N ALA A 53 1.69 -3.59 -1.80
CA ALA A 53 1.22 -4.97 -1.88
C ALA A 53 2.35 -5.94 -1.52
N PHE A 54 2.02 -7.15 -1.07
CA PHE A 54 3.00 -8.13 -0.62
C PHE A 54 4.08 -8.45 -1.67
N ASP A 55 3.68 -8.73 -2.92
CA ASP A 55 4.62 -9.08 -3.99
C ASP A 55 5.46 -7.89 -4.49
N THR A 56 5.17 -6.66 -4.03
CA THR A 56 5.92 -5.44 -4.39
C THR A 56 6.85 -4.96 -3.27
N LEU A 57 6.92 -5.71 -2.17
CA LEU A 57 7.88 -5.48 -1.10
C LEU A 57 9.32 -5.72 -1.59
N PRO A 58 10.29 -4.87 -1.21
CA PRO A 58 11.67 -5.01 -1.65
C PRO A 58 12.31 -6.27 -1.05
N SER A 59 12.92 -7.08 -1.93
CA SER A 59 13.62 -8.32 -1.56
C SER A 59 14.67 -8.10 -0.46
N GLU A 60 15.37 -6.96 -0.50
CA GLU A 60 16.40 -6.57 0.48
C GLU A 60 15.89 -6.46 1.92
N VAL A 61 14.59 -6.20 2.11
CA VAL A 61 13.97 -6.13 3.44
C VAL A 61 13.32 -7.45 3.81
N VAL A 62 12.51 -8.04 2.92
CA VAL A 62 11.79 -9.31 3.22
C VAL A 62 12.72 -10.49 3.44
N THR A 63 13.98 -10.42 2.98
CA THR A 63 14.99 -11.47 3.18
C THR A 63 15.86 -11.29 4.42
N ILE A 64 15.66 -10.22 5.21
CA ILE A 64 16.41 -10.03 6.45
C ILE A 64 15.99 -11.12 7.45
N PRO A 65 16.92 -11.97 7.93
CA PRO A 65 16.60 -13.03 8.88
C PRO A 65 15.97 -12.45 10.16
N GLY A 66 14.80 -12.98 10.53
CA GLY A 66 14.04 -12.56 11.72
C GLY A 66 12.95 -11.54 11.46
N ILE A 67 12.77 -11.06 10.22
CA ILE A 67 11.52 -10.41 9.81
C ILE A 67 10.55 -11.50 9.34
N GLU A 68 9.48 -11.70 10.11
CA GLU A 68 8.57 -12.85 9.91
C GLU A 68 7.24 -12.43 9.27
N TYR A 69 6.81 -11.19 9.49
CA TYR A 69 5.47 -10.72 9.11
C TYR A 69 5.52 -9.39 8.34
N ALA A 70 4.53 -9.22 7.45
CA ALA A 70 4.31 -7.99 6.72
C ALA A 70 2.83 -7.58 6.74
N ILE A 71 2.58 -6.37 7.21
CA ILE A 71 1.31 -5.64 7.06
C ILE A 71 1.40 -4.87 5.74
N THR A 72 0.51 -5.17 4.80
CA THR A 72 0.55 -4.72 3.41
C THR A 72 -0.71 -3.96 3.02
N SER A 73 -0.69 -3.25 1.90
CA SER A 73 -1.83 -2.50 1.37
C SER A 73 -2.47 -1.61 2.44
N ASN A 74 -1.64 -0.87 3.17
CA ASN A 74 -2.03 -0.01 4.29
C ASN A 74 -2.81 -0.72 5.41
N GLY A 75 -2.58 -2.03 5.58
CA GLY A 75 -3.25 -2.85 6.60
C GLY A 75 -4.47 -3.60 6.10
N ALA A 76 -4.74 -3.61 4.79
CA ALA A 76 -5.76 -4.47 4.21
C ALA A 76 -5.38 -5.96 4.28
N ALA A 77 -4.10 -6.31 4.44
CA ALA A 77 -3.70 -7.70 4.65
C ALA A 77 -2.45 -7.84 5.53
N VAL A 78 -2.35 -9.00 6.19
CA VAL A 78 -1.18 -9.40 6.99
C VAL A 78 -0.69 -10.75 6.47
N TYR A 79 0.59 -10.81 6.14
CA TYR A 79 1.25 -12.01 5.60
C TYR A 79 2.34 -12.51 6.54
N GLU A 80 2.42 -13.83 6.67
CA GLU A 80 3.65 -14.53 7.05
C GLU A 80 4.56 -14.61 5.82
N ILE A 81 5.77 -14.08 5.92
CA ILE A 81 6.68 -13.90 4.78
C ILE A 81 7.18 -15.24 4.25
N LYS A 82 7.56 -16.16 5.15
CA LYS A 82 8.24 -17.42 4.81
C LYS A 82 7.51 -18.22 3.74
N ASP A 83 6.21 -18.42 3.92
CA ASP A 83 5.36 -19.24 3.06
C ASP A 83 4.38 -18.39 2.23
N LYS A 84 4.55 -17.05 2.24
CA LYS A 84 3.63 -16.08 1.64
C LYS A 84 2.16 -16.29 2.06
N LYS A 85 1.94 -16.72 3.30
CA LYS A 85 0.62 -17.08 3.80
C LYS A 85 -0.10 -15.84 4.29
N CYS A 86 -1.25 -15.53 3.68
CA CYS A 86 -2.15 -14.50 4.21
C CYS A 86 -2.78 -15.00 5.53
N LEU A 87 -2.54 -14.26 6.61
CA LEU A 87 -3.05 -14.57 7.95
C LEU A 87 -4.36 -13.84 8.25
N ASN A 88 -4.49 -12.62 7.72
CA ASN A 88 -5.68 -11.80 7.86
C ASN A 88 -5.84 -10.90 6.64
N SER A 89 -7.08 -10.63 6.24
CA SER A 89 -7.39 -9.69 5.17
C SER A 89 -8.72 -8.97 5.37
N TYR A 90 -8.74 -7.71 4.98
CA TYR A 90 -9.92 -6.87 4.86
C TYR A 90 -10.12 -6.56 3.38
N VAL A 91 -11.23 -7.06 2.84
CA VAL A 91 -11.58 -6.88 1.43
C VAL A 91 -12.66 -5.80 1.31
N LEU A 92 -12.55 -4.96 0.28
CA LEU A 92 -13.57 -3.96 -0.03
C LEU A 92 -14.94 -4.61 -0.26
N LYS A 93 -16.01 -3.95 0.20
CA LYS A 93 -17.38 -4.39 -0.12
C LYS A 93 -17.67 -4.15 -1.59
N GLU A 94 -18.45 -5.04 -2.21
CA GLU A 94 -18.88 -4.88 -3.61
C GLU A 94 -19.58 -3.53 -3.86
N SER A 95 -20.38 -3.07 -2.89
CA SER A 95 -21.05 -1.76 -2.94
C SER A 95 -20.05 -0.61 -2.95
N SER A 96 -18.96 -0.73 -2.19
CA SER A 96 -17.88 0.24 -2.14
C SER A 96 -17.12 0.28 -3.46
N VAL A 97 -16.79 -0.89 -4.03
CA VAL A 97 -16.15 -1.00 -5.35
C VAL A 97 -16.99 -0.31 -6.42
N ALA A 98 -18.29 -0.61 -6.49
CA ALA A 98 -19.21 0.04 -7.42
C ALA A 98 -19.33 1.55 -7.14
N GLY A 99 -19.39 1.95 -5.88
CA GLY A 99 -19.45 3.35 -5.46
C GLY A 99 -18.23 4.16 -5.90
N ILE A 100 -17.03 3.60 -5.73
CA ILE A 100 -15.76 4.18 -6.16
C ILE A 100 -15.78 4.44 -7.67
N ILE A 101 -16.01 3.39 -8.47
CA ILE A 101 -15.98 3.50 -9.93
C ILE A 101 -17.08 4.43 -10.47
N ASN A 102 -18.30 4.32 -9.96
CA ASN A 102 -19.41 5.17 -10.40
C ASN A 102 -19.22 6.64 -10.02
N ASN A 103 -18.53 6.94 -8.92
CA ASN A 103 -18.22 8.32 -8.53
C ASN A 103 -17.23 8.99 -9.48
N THR A 104 -16.41 8.21 -10.18
CA THR A 104 -15.27 8.71 -10.96
C THR A 104 -15.32 8.43 -12.47
N VAL A 105 -16.34 7.72 -12.97
CA VAL A 105 -16.47 7.35 -14.40
C VAL A 105 -16.41 8.53 -15.38
N GLY A 106 -16.81 9.74 -14.95
CA GLY A 106 -16.78 10.96 -15.77
C GLY A 106 -15.54 11.83 -15.57
N TYR A 107 -14.61 11.42 -14.70
CA TYR A 107 -13.44 12.20 -14.33
C TYR A 107 -12.18 11.71 -15.05
N PRO A 108 -11.18 12.58 -15.28
CA PRO A 108 -9.92 12.24 -15.94
C PRO A 108 -9.00 11.47 -14.97
N VAL A 109 -9.44 10.30 -14.51
CA VAL A 109 -8.71 9.44 -13.59
C VAL A 109 -8.44 8.08 -14.23
N THR A 110 -7.50 7.34 -13.64
CA THR A 110 -7.33 5.90 -13.88
C THR A 110 -7.15 5.18 -12.55
N TYR A 111 -6.93 3.86 -12.56
CA TYR A 111 -6.94 3.05 -11.35
C TYR A 111 -5.76 2.10 -11.24
N GLU A 112 -5.39 1.80 -10.00
CA GLU A 112 -4.69 0.58 -9.63
C GLU A 112 -5.62 -0.31 -8.81
N ALA A 113 -5.45 -1.62 -8.94
CA ALA A 113 -6.19 -2.62 -8.17
C ALA A 113 -5.19 -3.51 -7.43
N PHE A 114 -5.48 -3.81 -6.16
CA PHE A 114 -4.65 -4.67 -5.34
C PHE A 114 -5.46 -5.88 -4.90
N ILE A 115 -4.99 -7.07 -5.26
CA ILE A 115 -5.71 -8.33 -5.04
C ILE A 115 -4.72 -9.33 -4.47
N ARG A 116 -4.97 -9.81 -3.25
CA ARG A 116 -4.22 -10.88 -2.61
C ARG A 116 -2.70 -10.66 -2.70
N GLY A 117 -2.28 -9.43 -2.38
CA GLY A 117 -0.87 -9.04 -2.34
C GLY A 117 -0.24 -8.73 -3.70
N LYS A 118 -0.99 -8.74 -4.81
CA LYS A 118 -0.52 -8.35 -6.14
C LYS A 118 -1.06 -6.98 -6.55
N ALA A 119 -0.29 -6.24 -7.33
CA ALA A 119 -0.65 -4.93 -7.85
C ALA A 119 -0.94 -4.99 -9.35
N TYR A 120 -2.00 -4.33 -9.76
CA TYR A 120 -2.47 -4.24 -11.15
C TYR A 120 -2.70 -2.78 -11.51
N ALA A 121 -2.38 -2.38 -12.73
CA ALA A 121 -2.58 -1.02 -13.20
C ALA A 121 -3.10 -1.01 -14.63
N SER A 122 -3.81 0.06 -14.95
CA SER A 122 -4.27 0.32 -16.32
C SER A 122 -3.12 0.47 -17.31
N LYS A 123 -3.42 0.17 -18.57
CA LYS A 123 -2.50 0.35 -19.69
C LYS A 123 -2.02 1.79 -19.82
N GLU A 124 -2.91 2.77 -19.71
CA GLU A 124 -2.57 4.18 -19.84
C GLU A 124 -1.67 4.67 -18.71
N TYR A 125 -1.88 4.18 -17.48
CA TYR A 125 -0.98 4.51 -16.37
C TYR A 125 0.39 3.87 -16.56
N MET A 126 0.43 2.59 -16.95
CA MET A 126 1.69 1.88 -17.24
C MET A 126 2.48 2.50 -18.40
N ALA A 127 1.79 3.01 -19.41
CA ALA A 127 2.38 3.66 -20.57
C ALA A 127 3.04 4.99 -20.18
N ASP A 128 2.34 5.85 -19.44
CA ASP A 128 2.86 7.16 -19.02
C ASP A 128 2.42 7.52 -17.59
N PRO A 129 3.15 7.04 -16.55
CA PRO A 129 2.82 7.37 -15.17
C PRO A 129 2.93 8.88 -14.86
N VAL A 130 3.80 9.59 -15.58
CA VAL A 130 4.07 11.02 -15.35
C VAL A 130 2.89 11.88 -15.78
N LYS A 131 2.17 11.49 -16.84
CA LYS A 131 0.90 12.12 -17.23
C LYS A 131 -0.12 12.14 -16.08
N PHE A 132 -0.03 11.19 -15.15
CA PHE A 132 -0.89 11.09 -13.98
C PHE A 132 -0.18 11.57 -12.70
N GLY A 133 0.84 12.42 -12.80
CA GLY A 133 1.46 13.09 -11.66
C GLY A 133 2.53 12.26 -10.92
N ALA A 134 2.85 11.06 -11.41
CA ALA A 134 3.97 10.30 -10.86
C ALA A 134 5.31 10.99 -11.16
N THR A 135 6.23 10.95 -10.20
CA THR A 135 7.59 11.46 -10.45
C THR A 135 8.35 10.56 -11.42
N PRO A 136 9.33 11.08 -12.19
CA PRO A 136 10.15 10.24 -13.07
C PRO A 136 10.83 9.05 -12.37
N LYS A 137 11.19 9.21 -11.09
CA LYS A 137 11.78 8.13 -10.28
C LYS A 137 10.81 6.98 -9.97
N ALA A 138 9.51 7.22 -10.02
CA ALA A 138 8.49 6.21 -9.75
C ALA A 138 8.15 5.36 -10.98
N ILE A 139 8.59 5.74 -12.19
CA ILE A 139 8.25 5.04 -13.44
C ILE A 139 8.71 3.58 -13.40
N GLU A 140 9.97 3.36 -13.04
CA GLU A 140 10.55 2.01 -12.96
C GLU A 140 9.83 1.17 -11.91
N TYR A 141 9.54 1.77 -10.74
CA TYR A 141 8.79 1.10 -9.70
C TYR A 141 7.39 0.67 -10.18
N VAL A 142 6.61 1.57 -10.79
CA VAL A 142 5.28 1.23 -11.33
C VAL A 142 5.41 0.10 -12.35
N ARG A 143 6.28 0.23 -13.35
CA ARG A 143 6.40 -0.75 -14.44
C ARG A 143 6.95 -2.11 -14.01
N SER A 144 7.78 -2.16 -12.97
CA SER A 144 8.36 -3.42 -12.48
C SER A 144 7.47 -4.16 -11.48
N THR A 145 6.47 -3.48 -10.89
CA THR A 145 5.66 -4.06 -9.81
C THR A 145 4.18 -4.22 -10.13
N ARG A 146 3.68 -3.54 -11.18
CA ARG A 146 2.28 -3.66 -11.62
C ARG A 146 2.17 -4.65 -12.76
N THR A 147 1.12 -5.47 -12.69
CA THR A 147 0.65 -6.25 -13.83
C THR A 147 -0.27 -5.37 -14.68
N LEU A 148 0.04 -5.22 -15.96
CA LEU A 148 -0.76 -4.42 -16.89
C LEU A 148 -2.15 -5.06 -17.10
N GLN A 149 -3.19 -4.23 -17.04
CA GLN A 149 -4.56 -4.58 -17.44
C GLN A 149 -5.01 -3.66 -18.58
N GLU A 150 -5.48 -4.26 -19.67
CA GLU A 150 -5.99 -3.52 -20.84
C GLU A 150 -7.28 -2.77 -20.52
N ASP A 151 -8.15 -3.37 -19.71
CA ASP A 151 -9.36 -2.75 -19.16
C ASP A 151 -9.38 -2.95 -17.64
N ILE A 152 -8.81 -1.99 -16.92
CA ILE A 152 -8.71 -2.06 -15.46
C ILE A 152 -10.08 -2.00 -14.78
N VAL A 153 -11.07 -1.34 -15.37
CA VAL A 153 -12.39 -1.17 -14.75
C VAL A 153 -13.17 -2.47 -14.81
N SER A 154 -13.18 -3.13 -15.98
CA SER A 154 -13.78 -4.47 -16.11
C SER A 154 -13.08 -5.47 -15.19
N PHE A 155 -11.75 -5.42 -15.11
CA PHE A 155 -10.97 -6.26 -14.20
C PHE A 155 -11.34 -6.03 -12.73
N ILE A 156 -11.47 -4.78 -12.28
CA ILE A 156 -11.93 -4.44 -10.92
C ILE A 156 -13.31 -5.03 -10.65
N TYR A 157 -14.25 -4.94 -11.59
CA TYR A 157 -15.59 -5.50 -11.42
C TYR A 157 -15.62 -7.02 -11.38
N GLU A 158 -14.78 -7.70 -12.17
CA GLU A 158 -14.62 -9.16 -12.14
C GLU A 158 -14.11 -9.62 -10.76
N HIS A 159 -13.17 -8.88 -10.19
CA HIS A 159 -12.51 -9.20 -8.93
C HIS A 159 -13.07 -8.46 -7.70
N LYS A 160 -14.27 -7.88 -7.79
CA LYS A 160 -14.88 -7.03 -6.74
C LYS A 160 -15.06 -7.69 -5.36
N HIS A 161 -14.89 -9.01 -5.27
CA HIS A 161 -15.04 -9.82 -4.07
C HIS A 161 -13.70 -10.17 -3.39
N GLU A 162 -12.58 -9.68 -3.91
CA GLU A 162 -11.23 -10.02 -3.44
C GLU A 162 -10.22 -8.87 -3.51
N LEU A 163 -10.69 -7.64 -3.68
CA LEU A 163 -9.84 -6.44 -3.67
C LEU A 163 -9.40 -6.08 -2.24
N ASP A 164 -8.09 -6.16 -2.00
CA ASP A 164 -7.45 -5.62 -0.81
C ASP A 164 -7.64 -4.08 -0.77
N SER A 165 -7.42 -3.42 -1.91
CA SER A 165 -7.61 -1.97 -2.09
C SER A 165 -7.75 -1.57 -3.56
N ILE A 166 -8.24 -0.36 -3.78
CA ILE A 166 -8.23 0.34 -5.08
C ILE A 166 -7.53 1.67 -4.88
N ASP A 167 -6.65 2.05 -5.81
CA ASP A 167 -6.12 3.41 -5.86
C ASP A 167 -6.72 4.15 -7.05
N ILE A 168 -7.22 5.36 -6.82
CA ILE A 168 -7.56 6.30 -7.89
C ILE A 168 -6.32 7.15 -8.18
N VAL A 169 -5.93 7.22 -9.45
CA VAL A 169 -4.72 7.91 -9.92
C VAL A 169 -5.11 9.13 -10.76
N LEU A 170 -4.63 10.31 -10.34
CA LEU A 170 -4.93 11.59 -11.00
C LEU A 170 -3.89 12.69 -10.66
N ASP A 171 -3.69 13.64 -11.57
CA ASP A 171 -2.84 14.83 -11.33
C ASP A 171 -3.67 16.12 -11.25
N ASP A 172 -4.58 16.16 -10.27
CA ASP A 172 -5.44 17.32 -10.00
C ASP A 172 -5.81 17.36 -8.51
N ASP A 173 -5.25 18.31 -7.77
CA ASP A 173 -5.44 18.42 -6.32
C ASP A 173 -6.87 18.85 -5.93
N GLU A 174 -7.52 19.69 -6.74
CA GLU A 174 -8.89 20.14 -6.48
C GLU A 174 -9.88 19.01 -6.70
N LEU A 175 -9.73 18.29 -7.81
CA LEU A 175 -10.54 17.12 -8.13
C LEU A 175 -10.31 16.00 -7.12
N LYS A 176 -9.06 15.76 -6.72
CA LYS A 176 -8.72 14.78 -5.68
C LYS A 176 -9.46 15.05 -4.38
N ASN A 177 -9.42 16.28 -3.88
CA ASN A 177 -10.10 16.65 -2.64
C ASN A 177 -11.63 16.53 -2.77
N ARG A 178 -12.18 16.85 -3.95
CA ARG A 178 -13.61 16.66 -4.24
C ARG A 178 -14.00 15.18 -4.16
N ILE A 179 -13.27 14.30 -4.86
CA ILE A 179 -13.53 12.85 -4.87
C ILE A 179 -13.46 12.28 -3.45
N ILE A 180 -12.42 12.61 -2.68
CA ILE A 180 -12.27 12.13 -1.29
C ILE A 180 -13.50 12.49 -0.44
N LYS A 181 -13.96 13.75 -0.54
CA LYS A 181 -15.12 14.22 0.21
C LYS A 181 -16.39 13.47 -0.19
N GLU A 182 -16.65 13.35 -1.49
CA GLU A 182 -17.83 12.66 -2.02
C GLU A 182 -17.86 11.18 -1.64
N LEU A 183 -16.71 10.50 -1.64
CA LEU A 183 -16.60 9.10 -1.26
C LEU A 183 -16.92 8.91 0.24
N TYR A 184 -16.36 9.74 1.13
CA TYR A 184 -16.67 9.66 2.56
C TYR A 184 -18.13 10.02 2.90
N GLU A 185 -18.76 10.90 2.12
CA GLU A 185 -20.18 11.22 2.29
C GLU A 185 -21.10 10.06 1.90
N LYS A 186 -20.69 9.23 0.93
CA LYS A 186 -21.50 8.14 0.37
C LYS A 186 -21.24 6.78 1.00
N ASP A 187 -20.04 6.54 1.48
CA ASP A 187 -19.61 5.23 1.92
C ASP A 187 -18.91 5.27 3.30
N PRO A 188 -19.57 4.79 4.36
CA PRO A 188 -18.97 4.71 5.69
C PRO A 188 -18.06 3.48 5.86
N ASP A 189 -17.96 2.59 4.88
CA ASP A 189 -17.20 1.34 4.93
C ASP A 189 -15.81 1.44 4.26
N ILE A 190 -15.40 2.63 3.83
CA ILE A 190 -14.07 2.87 3.26
C ILE A 190 -13.13 3.59 4.24
N TYR A 191 -11.84 3.33 4.05
CA TYR A 191 -10.72 4.02 4.67
C TYR A 191 -9.82 4.57 3.56
N ILE A 192 -9.62 5.89 3.54
CA ILE A 192 -8.83 6.57 2.51
C ILE A 192 -7.50 7.07 3.08
N THR A 193 -6.40 6.73 2.41
CA THR A 193 -5.08 7.33 2.60
C THR A 193 -4.58 7.99 1.32
N SER A 194 -3.47 8.72 1.44
CA SER A 194 -2.81 9.38 0.31
C SER A 194 -1.32 9.48 0.59
N SER A 195 -0.58 8.44 0.24
CA SER A 195 0.89 8.37 0.42
C SER A 195 1.68 9.32 -0.50
N VAL A 196 1.16 9.59 -1.70
CA VAL A 196 1.78 10.47 -2.71
C VAL A 196 0.72 11.37 -3.36
N LYS A 197 1.18 12.44 -4.02
CA LYS A 197 0.31 13.52 -4.55
C LYS A 197 -0.82 12.96 -5.40
N GLN A 198 -0.51 12.02 -6.28
CA GLN A 198 -1.43 11.55 -7.32
C GLN A 198 -2.36 10.40 -6.93
N LEU A 199 -2.25 9.85 -5.72
CA LEU A 199 -3.03 8.67 -5.32
C LEU A 199 -4.11 9.01 -4.29
N ILE A 200 -5.30 8.44 -4.48
CA ILE A 200 -6.32 8.25 -3.44
C ILE A 200 -6.38 6.75 -3.19
N GLU A 201 -5.81 6.30 -2.07
CA GLU A 201 -5.69 4.88 -1.74
C GLU A 201 -6.89 4.47 -0.89
N ILE A 202 -7.71 3.52 -1.35
CA ILE A 202 -9.01 3.21 -0.75
C ILE A 202 -9.02 1.74 -0.33
N SER A 203 -9.20 1.50 0.97
CA SER A 203 -9.30 0.18 1.59
C SER A 203 -10.60 0.06 2.39
N TYR A 204 -10.88 -1.13 2.93
CA TYR A 204 -12.00 -1.29 3.87
C TYR A 204 -11.78 -0.51 5.18
N LYS A 205 -12.84 -0.02 5.83
CA LYS A 205 -12.75 0.85 7.03
C LYS A 205 -11.96 0.28 8.20
N ASP A 206 -11.91 -1.04 8.34
CA ASP A 206 -11.21 -1.72 9.43
C ASP A 206 -9.72 -2.00 9.08
N ALA A 207 -9.34 -1.74 7.83
CA ALA A 207 -7.94 -1.67 7.44
C ALA A 207 -7.22 -0.52 8.15
N GLY A 208 -5.89 -0.50 8.02
CA GLY A 208 -5.02 0.44 8.69
C GLY A 208 -3.82 -0.29 9.27
N LYS A 209 -2.62 0.29 9.12
CA LYS A 209 -1.38 -0.34 9.63
C LYS A 209 -1.47 -0.69 11.12
N LYS A 210 -2.18 0.14 11.91
CA LYS A 210 -2.43 -0.12 13.34
C LYS A 210 -3.26 -1.39 13.58
N SER A 211 -4.20 -1.71 12.70
CA SER A 211 -5.06 -2.90 12.84
C SER A 211 -4.31 -4.21 12.60
N GLY A 212 -3.13 -4.15 11.97
CA GLY A 212 -2.27 -5.32 11.73
C GLY A 212 -1.18 -5.55 12.77
N VAL A 213 -0.99 -4.62 13.72
CA VAL A 213 0.00 -4.68 14.81
C VAL A 213 -0.67 -5.18 16.08
#